data_AF-V5B6K8-F1
#
_entry.id   AF-V5B6K8-F1
#
_cell.length_a   1.000
_cell.length_b   1.000
_cell.length_c   1.000
_cell.angle_alpha   90.00
_cell.angle_beta   90.00
_cell.angle_gamma   90.00
#
_symmetry.space_group_name_H-M   'P 1'
#
loop_
_entity.id
_entity.type
_entity.pdbx_description
1 polymer ?
#
loop_
_entity_poly.entity_id
_entity_poly.type
_entity_poly.pdbx_seq_one_letter_code
_entity_poly.pdbx_strand_id
1 'polypeptide(L)'
;MMDSFVSPSLVSASGVIAAFAAGHTDLKKPTDASLMPFSFDVVAGYIDSAWDWSTLVAEVNNSTWKAHTVLGAVEGKESLGGLFNPTTTTKGNKVVLLAGSSDAQKEGLEWKWDSLKLKLVVGEVTKPTASEPNQWIEWTEFKSLWSQVSVSAHERQFRGLLPSGGSGVLMEDGTLVFPLMAGDKSENIYSMIICSTDNGSNWALSEGMSSADCLNPRVTEWEDHFS
;
A
#
# COMPACT_ATOMS: atom_id res chain seq x y z
N MET A 1 -18.34 -6.55 5.80
CA MET A 1 -18.37 -6.78 4.34
C MET A 1 -17.89 -5.48 3.75
N MET A 2 -16.88 -5.52 2.87
CA MET A 2 -16.42 -4.30 2.18
C MET A 2 -17.52 -3.82 1.24
N ASP A 3 -17.70 -2.51 1.15
CA ASP A 3 -18.66 -1.88 0.27
C ASP A 3 -18.03 -1.57 -1.11
N SER A 4 -16.72 -1.30 -1.14
CA SER A 4 -15.97 -1.14 -2.40
C SER A 4 -14.49 -1.48 -2.26
N PHE A 5 -13.81 -1.66 -3.39
CA PHE A 5 -12.36 -1.87 -3.48
C PHE A 5 -11.78 -0.88 -4.49
N VAL A 6 -10.70 -0.18 -4.12
CA VAL A 6 -10.06 0.88 -4.93
C VAL A 6 -8.53 0.75 -4.92
N SER A 7 -7.89 1.51 -5.80
CA SER A 7 -6.41 1.58 -5.92
C SER A 7 -5.75 0.20 -6.02
N PRO A 8 -6.07 -0.59 -7.05
CA PRO A 8 -5.56 -1.95 -7.17
C PRO A 8 -4.04 -1.97 -7.36
N SER A 9 -3.42 -3.03 -6.84
CA SER A 9 -2.03 -3.37 -7.10
C SER A 9 -1.89 -4.87 -7.35
N LEU A 10 -1.02 -5.26 -8.27
CA LEU A 10 -0.88 -6.65 -8.70
C LEU A 10 0.59 -7.00 -8.81
N VAL A 11 0.99 -8.11 -8.21
CA VAL A 11 2.36 -8.64 -8.30
C VAL A 11 2.35 -10.15 -8.47
N SER A 12 3.44 -10.66 -9.05
CA SER A 12 3.73 -12.09 -9.14
C SER A 12 5.07 -12.41 -8.50
N ALA A 13 5.08 -13.40 -7.60
CA ALA A 13 6.30 -13.90 -6.95
C ALA A 13 6.17 -15.41 -6.68
N SER A 14 7.20 -16.18 -7.03
CA SER A 14 7.33 -17.62 -6.72
C SER A 14 6.10 -18.48 -7.08
N GLY A 15 5.46 -18.16 -8.20
CA GLY A 15 4.29 -18.88 -8.71
C GLY A 15 2.96 -18.46 -8.07
N VAL A 16 2.94 -17.38 -7.29
CA VAL A 16 1.72 -16.78 -6.72
C VAL A 16 1.52 -15.41 -7.36
N ILE A 17 0.28 -15.13 -7.76
CA ILE A 17 -0.18 -13.80 -8.11
C ILE A 17 -0.97 -13.28 -6.90
N ALA A 18 -0.60 -12.10 -6.41
CA ALA A 18 -1.29 -11.42 -5.32
C ALA A 18 -1.89 -10.12 -5.82
N ALA A 19 -3.22 -10.01 -5.69
CA ALA A 19 -4.02 -8.86 -6.09
C ALA A 19 -4.46 -8.08 -4.86
N PHE A 20 -3.93 -6.88 -4.67
CA PHE A 20 -4.18 -5.99 -3.55
C PHE A 20 -5.17 -4.89 -3.92
N ALA A 21 -5.90 -4.40 -2.93
CA ALA A 21 -6.71 -3.19 -3.03
C ALA A 21 -6.84 -2.52 -1.66
N ALA A 22 -7.12 -1.22 -1.66
CA ALA A 22 -7.70 -0.57 -0.49
C ALA A 22 -9.19 -0.94 -0.47
N GLY A 23 -9.61 -1.70 0.53
CA GLY A 23 -11.02 -2.02 0.72
C GLY A 23 -11.66 -0.96 1.61
N HIS A 24 -12.81 -0.46 1.20
CA HIS A 24 -13.61 0.53 1.92
C HIS A 24 -14.77 -0.15 2.63
N THR A 25 -14.87 0.02 3.95
CA THR A 25 -16.00 -0.47 4.74
C THR A 25 -16.72 0.70 5.37
N ASP A 26 -18.00 0.87 5.05
CA ASP A 26 -18.91 1.76 5.76
C ASP A 26 -19.28 1.12 7.11
N LEU A 27 -18.84 1.78 8.18
CA LEU A 27 -19.26 1.44 9.53
C LEU A 27 -20.67 2.00 9.73
N LYS A 28 -21.69 1.15 9.52
CA LYS A 28 -23.10 1.50 9.76
C LYS A 28 -23.23 2.18 11.12
N LYS A 29 -23.70 3.44 11.11
CA LYS A 29 -23.94 4.34 12.26
C LYS A 29 -23.46 3.70 13.56
N PRO A 30 -22.18 3.87 13.91
CA PRO A 30 -21.69 3.27 15.13
C PRO A 30 -22.61 3.72 16.27
N THR A 31 -23.04 2.76 17.10
CA THR A 31 -23.90 3.01 18.26
C THR A 31 -23.27 4.07 19.18
N ASP A 32 -21.96 4.25 19.03
CA ASP A 32 -21.16 5.33 19.57
C ASP A 32 -20.80 6.34 18.45
N ALA A 33 -21.24 7.58 18.59
CA ALA A 33 -20.93 8.66 17.65
C ALA A 33 -19.42 9.00 17.59
N SER A 34 -18.59 8.34 18.40
CA SER A 34 -17.13 8.49 18.48
C SER A 34 -16.37 7.77 17.37
N LEU A 35 -16.99 6.88 16.57
CA LEU A 35 -16.27 6.13 15.52
C LEU A 35 -16.41 6.76 14.13
N MET A 36 -15.31 6.74 13.35
CA MET A 36 -15.26 7.24 11.98
C MET A 36 -16.20 6.38 11.13
N PRO A 37 -17.01 6.97 10.23
CA PRO A 37 -18.05 6.22 9.55
C PRO A 37 -17.54 5.23 8.50
N PHE A 38 -16.22 5.18 8.25
CA PHE A 38 -15.62 4.24 7.32
C PHE A 38 -14.17 3.91 7.70
N SER A 39 -13.66 2.78 7.22
CA SER A 39 -12.25 2.40 7.31
C SER A 39 -11.72 1.94 5.96
N PHE A 40 -10.41 2.12 5.76
CA PHE A 40 -9.71 1.60 4.59
C PHE A 40 -8.64 0.60 5.01
N ASP A 41 -8.87 -0.68 4.77
CA ASP A 41 -7.87 -1.73 5.00
C ASP A 41 -7.16 -2.06 3.69
N VAL A 42 -5.92 -2.54 3.75
CA VAL A 42 -5.31 -3.19 2.59
C VAL A 42 -5.69 -4.65 2.62
N VAL A 43 -6.36 -5.10 1.57
CA VAL A 43 -6.76 -6.50 1.39
C VAL A 43 -6.03 -7.12 0.21
N ALA A 44 -5.93 -8.45 0.19
CA ALA A 44 -5.37 -9.20 -0.92
C ALA A 44 -6.17 -10.47 -1.25
N GLY A 45 -6.32 -10.74 -2.55
CA GLY A 45 -6.69 -12.05 -3.09
C GLY A 45 -5.46 -12.74 -3.66
N TYR A 46 -5.35 -14.05 -3.45
CA TYR A 46 -4.22 -14.85 -3.92
C TYR A 46 -4.67 -15.86 -4.97
N ILE A 47 -3.82 -16.03 -5.98
CA ILE A 47 -4.06 -16.83 -7.17
C ILE A 47 -2.80 -17.66 -7.44
N ASP A 48 -2.94 -18.96 -7.67
CA ASP A 48 -1.83 -19.74 -8.20
C ASP A 48 -1.61 -19.37 -9.67
N SER A 49 -0.38 -18.99 -10.02
CA SER A 49 -0.02 -18.68 -11.41
C SER A 49 -0.17 -19.86 -12.38
N ALA A 50 -0.26 -21.09 -11.85
CA ALA A 50 -0.52 -22.29 -12.64
C ALA A 50 -2.00 -22.49 -12.99
N TRP A 51 -2.92 -21.75 -12.37
CA TRP A 51 -4.35 -21.86 -12.68
C TRP A 51 -4.63 -21.35 -14.09
N ASP A 52 -5.35 -22.17 -14.87
CA ASP A 52 -5.97 -21.67 -16.09
C ASP A 52 -7.22 -20.82 -15.77
N TRP A 53 -7.75 -20.17 -16.81
CA TRP A 53 -8.93 -19.31 -16.67
C TRP A 53 -10.13 -20.06 -16.09
N SER A 54 -10.34 -21.33 -16.47
CA SER A 54 -11.47 -22.11 -15.98
C SER A 54 -11.37 -22.41 -14.48
N THR A 55 -10.16 -22.71 -14.02
CA THR A 55 -9.82 -22.97 -12.60
C THR A 55 -10.00 -21.69 -11.79
N LEU A 56 -9.45 -20.57 -12.25
CA LEU A 56 -9.62 -19.27 -11.60
C LEU A 56 -11.10 -18.90 -11.44
N VAL A 57 -11.89 -19.03 -12.51
CA VAL A 57 -13.33 -18.73 -12.47
C VAL A 57 -14.08 -19.68 -11.53
N ALA A 58 -13.71 -20.96 -11.48
CA ALA A 58 -14.31 -21.92 -10.56
C ALA A 58 -14.01 -21.58 -9.10
N GLU A 59 -12.75 -21.26 -8.78
CA GLU A 59 -12.32 -20.89 -7.42
C GLU A 59 -12.93 -19.56 -6.97
N VAL A 60 -12.94 -18.52 -7.80
CA VAL A 60 -13.52 -17.21 -7.45
C VAL A 60 -15.04 -17.30 -7.27
N ASN A 61 -15.73 -18.14 -8.05
CA ASN A 61 -17.16 -18.39 -7.88
C ASN A 61 -17.47 -19.32 -6.69
N ASN A 62 -16.47 -20.00 -6.13
CA ASN A 62 -16.63 -20.77 -4.92
C ASN A 62 -16.85 -19.80 -3.75
N SER A 63 -17.90 -20.03 -2.97
CA SER A 63 -18.26 -19.24 -1.78
C SER A 63 -17.17 -19.13 -0.71
N THR A 64 -16.12 -19.97 -0.82
CA THR A 64 -14.98 -19.98 0.10
C THR A 64 -13.87 -18.99 -0.26
N TRP A 65 -13.75 -18.56 -1.53
CA TRP A 65 -12.71 -17.61 -1.92
C TRP A 65 -13.03 -16.20 -1.41
N LYS A 66 -12.08 -15.60 -0.69
CA LYS A 66 -12.25 -14.29 -0.05
C LYS A 66 -10.96 -13.51 -0.09
N ALA A 67 -11.07 -12.19 -0.16
CA ALA A 67 -9.93 -11.33 0.12
C ALA A 67 -9.56 -11.42 1.61
N HIS A 68 -8.26 -11.36 1.90
CA HIS A 68 -7.69 -11.39 3.23
C HIS A 68 -7.17 -10.00 3.59
N THR A 69 -7.42 -9.52 4.81
CA THR A 69 -6.80 -8.30 5.30
C THR A 69 -5.30 -8.53 5.50
N VAL A 70 -4.48 -7.74 4.80
CA VAL A 70 -3.01 -7.73 4.93
C VAL A 70 -2.57 -6.69 5.94
N LEU A 71 -3.19 -5.51 5.88
CA LEU A 71 -3.02 -4.44 6.86
C LEU A 71 -4.39 -3.93 7.27
N GLY A 72 -4.68 -3.98 8.57
CA GLY A 72 -5.88 -3.38 9.15
C GLY A 72 -5.62 -1.93 9.54
N ALA A 73 -6.60 -1.06 9.30
CA ALA A 73 -6.54 0.34 9.73
C ALA A 73 -6.79 0.53 11.24
N VAL A 74 -7.36 -0.49 11.89
CA VAL A 74 -7.71 -0.47 13.31
C VAL A 74 -6.60 -1.15 14.11
N GLU A 75 -5.63 -0.37 14.57
CA GLU A 75 -4.63 -0.78 15.55
C GLU A 75 -5.02 -0.21 16.93
N GLY A 76 -5.68 -1.03 17.75
CA GLY A 76 -6.09 -0.67 19.11
C GLY A 76 -7.47 0.00 19.21
N LYS A 77 -7.89 0.31 20.45
CA LYS A 77 -9.28 0.67 20.78
C LYS A 77 -9.75 2.05 20.27
N GLU A 78 -8.87 2.92 19.77
CA GLU A 78 -9.22 4.34 19.54
C GLU A 78 -8.58 4.98 18.29
N SER A 79 -7.78 4.27 17.47
CA SER A 79 -7.27 4.82 16.21
C SER A 79 -8.11 4.33 15.03
N LEU A 80 -8.87 5.23 14.43
CA LEU A 80 -9.63 5.01 13.20
C LEU A 80 -8.83 5.64 12.07
N GLY A 81 -7.92 4.85 11.51
CA GLY A 81 -7.12 5.29 10.37
C GLY A 81 -7.70 4.85 9.03
N GLY A 82 -7.01 5.23 7.97
CA GLY A 82 -7.20 4.74 6.62
C GLY A 82 -5.86 4.36 6.02
N LEU A 83 -5.84 3.22 5.33
CA LEU A 83 -4.73 2.80 4.49
C LEU A 83 -5.07 3.04 3.03
N PHE A 84 -4.17 3.71 2.33
CA PHE A 84 -4.42 4.24 1.00
C PHE A 84 -3.38 3.73 0.02
N ASN A 85 -3.81 3.57 -1.22
CA ASN A 85 -2.94 3.34 -2.38
C ASN A 85 -1.89 2.26 -2.15
N PRO A 86 -2.31 1.00 -1.86
CA PRO A 86 -1.35 -0.10 -1.80
C PRO A 86 -0.55 -0.12 -3.09
N THR A 87 0.77 -0.10 -2.95
CA THR A 87 1.72 -0.08 -4.04
C THR A 87 2.72 -1.19 -3.81
N THR A 88 2.84 -2.12 -4.76
CA THR A 88 3.63 -3.34 -4.54
C THR A 88 4.75 -3.52 -5.55
N THR A 89 5.82 -4.18 -5.14
CA THR A 89 6.85 -4.72 -6.03
C THR A 89 7.37 -6.04 -5.47
N THR A 90 8.26 -6.72 -6.17
CA THR A 90 8.79 -8.03 -5.76
C THR A 90 10.31 -8.07 -5.80
N LYS A 91 10.90 -8.88 -4.92
CA LYS A 91 12.33 -9.20 -4.91
C LYS A 91 12.52 -10.66 -4.56
N GLY A 92 12.80 -11.49 -5.56
CA GLY A 92 12.86 -12.94 -5.40
C GLY A 92 11.50 -13.52 -4.98
N ASN A 93 11.45 -14.22 -3.85
CA ASN A 93 10.22 -14.76 -3.27
C ASN A 93 9.49 -13.79 -2.34
N LYS A 94 9.95 -12.54 -2.23
CA LYS A 94 9.36 -11.53 -1.35
C LYS A 94 8.50 -10.55 -2.12
N VAL A 95 7.38 -10.17 -1.51
CA VAL A 95 6.52 -9.06 -1.91
C VAL A 95 6.80 -7.89 -0.98
N VAL A 96 7.04 -6.72 -1.54
CA VAL A 96 7.21 -5.47 -0.79
C VAL A 96 5.97 -4.63 -1.04
N LEU A 97 5.24 -4.29 0.02
CA LEU A 97 3.99 -3.52 -0.03
C LEU A 97 4.16 -2.20 0.73
N LEU A 98 4.00 -1.10 0.02
CA LEU A 98 3.96 0.25 0.56
C LEU A 98 2.53 0.78 0.53
N ALA A 99 2.06 1.37 1.62
CA ALA A 99 0.76 2.01 1.72
C ALA A 99 0.87 3.38 2.39
N GLY A 100 0.01 4.31 1.98
CA GLY A 100 -0.24 5.52 2.74
C GLY A 100 -1.06 5.19 3.98
N SER A 101 -0.79 5.85 5.09
CA SER A 101 -1.56 5.71 6.33
C SER A 101 -1.87 7.10 6.88
N SER A 102 -3.13 7.33 7.23
CA SER A 102 -3.51 8.49 8.03
C SER A 102 -4.40 8.04 9.16
N ASP A 103 -4.15 8.59 10.34
CA ASP A 103 -5.10 8.51 11.43
C ASP A 103 -6.19 9.56 11.21
N ALA A 104 -7.36 9.33 11.78
CA ALA A 104 -8.42 10.32 11.86
C ALA A 104 -8.87 10.50 13.30
N GLN A 105 -9.12 11.74 13.66
CA GLN A 105 -9.60 12.13 14.97
C GLN A 105 -10.85 13.00 14.85
N LYS A 106 -11.75 12.86 15.83
CA LYS A 106 -12.98 13.63 15.87
C LYS A 106 -12.74 14.99 16.52
N GLU A 107 -13.05 16.06 15.79
CA GLU A 107 -13.04 17.42 16.29
C GLU A 107 -14.47 18.00 16.24
N GLY A 108 -15.15 18.02 17.40
CA GLY A 108 -16.54 18.45 17.48
C GLY A 108 -17.48 17.49 16.75
N LEU A 109 -18.10 17.93 15.66
CA LEU A 109 -18.97 17.13 14.80
C LEU A 109 -18.29 16.62 13.53
N GLU A 110 -17.05 17.05 13.27
CA GLU A 110 -16.30 16.73 12.06
C GLU A 110 -15.15 15.76 12.36
N TRP A 111 -14.76 15.00 11.34
CA TRP A 111 -13.57 14.16 11.36
C TRP A 111 -12.43 14.87 10.66
N LYS A 112 -11.27 14.94 11.30
CA LYS A 112 -10.05 15.48 10.71
C LYS A 112 -9.02 14.37 10.54
N TRP A 113 -8.44 14.34 9.34
CA TRP A 113 -7.34 13.46 8.99
C TRP A 113 -6.03 14.09 9.39
N ASP A 114 -5.15 13.27 9.95
CA ASP A 114 -3.76 13.63 10.19
C ASP A 114 -2.96 13.71 8.87
N SER A 115 -1.67 14.05 8.99
CA SER A 115 -0.73 13.96 7.88
C SER A 115 -0.62 12.53 7.35
N LEU A 116 -0.63 12.36 6.03
CA LEU A 116 -0.33 11.09 5.38
C LEU A 116 1.12 10.67 5.64
N LYS A 117 1.27 9.48 6.22
CA LYS A 117 2.54 8.80 6.50
C LYS A 117 2.66 7.55 5.62
N LEU A 118 3.86 6.99 5.56
CA LEU A 118 4.15 5.77 4.80
C LEU A 118 4.30 4.56 5.74
N LYS A 119 3.52 3.50 5.50
CA LYS A 119 3.66 2.17 6.12
C LYS A 119 4.19 1.18 5.09
N LEU A 120 5.16 0.36 5.50
CA LEU A 120 5.79 -0.68 4.69
C LEU A 120 5.60 -2.05 5.37
N VAL A 121 5.25 -3.08 4.61
CA VAL A 121 5.35 -4.49 5.03
C VAL A 121 6.05 -5.31 3.95
N VAL A 122 6.70 -6.39 4.39
CA VAL A 122 7.33 -7.36 3.50
C VAL A 122 6.67 -8.71 3.74
N GLY A 123 6.28 -9.37 2.66
CA GLY A 123 5.69 -10.70 2.69
C GLY A 123 6.62 -11.71 2.03
N GLU A 124 6.77 -12.90 2.61
CA GLU A 124 7.47 -14.02 1.99
C GLU A 124 6.46 -15.06 1.50
N VAL A 125 6.61 -15.47 0.23
CA VAL A 125 5.70 -16.46 -0.38
C VAL A 125 6.01 -17.85 0.19
N THR A 126 5.01 -18.48 0.81
CA THR A 126 5.12 -19.80 1.45
C THR A 126 4.35 -20.90 0.75
N LYS A 127 3.35 -20.53 -0.09
CA LYS A 127 2.32 -21.41 -0.71
C LYS A 127 1.46 -22.18 0.32
N PRO A 128 0.16 -22.37 0.05
CA PRO A 128 -0.72 -23.07 0.98
C PRO A 128 -0.32 -24.52 1.25
N THR A 129 -0.55 -24.96 2.48
CA THR A 129 -0.40 -26.36 2.90
C THR A 129 -1.75 -26.95 3.28
N ALA A 130 -1.83 -28.27 3.46
CA ALA A 130 -3.07 -28.91 3.92
C ALA A 130 -3.52 -28.41 5.31
N SER A 131 -2.58 -27.97 6.15
CA SER A 131 -2.86 -27.36 7.47
C SER A 131 -3.21 -25.88 7.38
N GLU A 132 -2.73 -25.17 6.36
CA GLU A 132 -2.94 -23.73 6.16
C GLU A 132 -3.33 -23.44 4.70
N PRO A 133 -4.56 -23.82 4.30
CA PRO A 133 -4.98 -23.80 2.89
C PRO A 133 -5.13 -22.40 2.28
N ASN A 134 -5.06 -21.35 3.12
CA ASN A 134 -5.20 -19.96 2.70
C ASN A 134 -3.96 -19.10 3.01
N GLN A 135 -2.86 -19.71 3.48
CA GLN A 135 -1.63 -18.99 3.79
C GLN A 135 -0.70 -19.00 2.58
N TRP A 136 -0.85 -17.98 1.73
CA TRP A 136 -0.05 -17.83 0.51
C TRP A 136 1.23 -17.01 0.74
N ILE A 137 1.15 -16.03 1.64
CA ILE A 137 2.21 -15.08 1.98
C ILE A 137 2.23 -14.89 3.49
N GLU A 138 3.41 -15.00 4.08
CA GLU A 138 3.66 -14.66 5.49
C GLU A 138 4.20 -13.24 5.58
N TRP A 139 3.48 -12.36 6.29
CA TRP A 139 3.79 -10.94 6.37
C TRP A 139 4.57 -10.60 7.64
N THR A 140 5.57 -9.74 7.52
CA THR A 140 6.23 -9.11 8.67
C THR A 140 5.34 -8.08 9.32
N GLU A 141 5.69 -7.69 10.55
CA GLU A 141 5.18 -6.47 11.17
C GLU A 141 5.42 -5.25 10.26
N PHE A 142 4.51 -4.27 10.32
CA PHE A 142 4.65 -3.05 9.55
C PHE A 142 5.74 -2.14 10.11
N LYS A 143 6.37 -1.38 9.21
CA LYS A 143 7.37 -0.37 9.52
C LYS A 143 6.89 0.99 9.03
N SER A 144 6.86 1.97 9.93
CA SER A 144 6.71 3.37 9.51
C SER A 144 8.00 3.86 8.89
N LEU A 145 7.92 4.49 7.72
CA LEU A 145 9.08 5.09 7.05
C LEU A 145 9.29 6.57 7.40
N TRP A 146 8.37 7.17 8.18
CA TRP A 146 8.37 8.61 8.43
C TRP A 146 9.68 9.10 9.07
N SER A 147 10.24 8.36 10.03
CA SER A 147 11.50 8.74 10.69
C SER A 147 12.68 8.87 9.73
N GLN A 148 12.69 8.14 8.61
CA GLN A 148 13.77 8.14 7.62
C GLN A 148 13.64 9.31 6.64
N VAL A 149 12.41 9.67 6.27
CA VAL A 149 12.15 10.68 5.23
C VAL A 149 11.78 12.06 5.78
N SER A 150 11.43 12.16 7.07
CA SER A 150 10.88 13.38 7.67
C SER A 150 11.78 14.60 7.48
N VAL A 151 13.09 14.53 7.69
CA VAL A 151 14.00 15.68 7.51
C VAL A 151 13.88 16.24 6.09
N SER A 152 14.06 15.37 5.09
CA SER A 152 13.99 15.73 3.68
C SER A 152 12.60 16.20 3.21
N ALA A 153 11.54 15.74 3.88
CA ALA A 153 10.17 16.18 3.64
C ALA A 153 9.91 17.57 4.22
N HIS A 154 10.39 17.84 5.44
CA HIS A 154 10.23 19.14 6.11
C HIS A 154 11.03 20.25 5.42
N GLU A 155 12.25 19.96 4.96
CA GLU A 155 13.06 20.92 4.18
C GLU A 155 12.33 21.38 2.91
N ARG A 156 11.56 20.49 2.30
CA ARG A 156 10.71 20.76 1.13
C ARG A 156 9.28 21.20 1.49
N GLN A 157 9.01 21.40 2.78
CA GLN A 157 7.72 21.84 3.33
C GLN A 157 6.53 20.89 3.03
N PHE A 158 6.81 19.60 2.77
CA PHE A 158 5.76 18.61 2.60
C PHE A 158 5.06 18.32 3.93
N ARG A 159 3.74 18.18 3.86
CA ARG A 159 2.86 17.82 4.97
C ARG A 159 2.43 16.37 4.95
N GLY A 160 2.54 15.68 3.82
CA GLY A 160 2.16 14.29 3.70
C GLY A 160 2.78 13.63 2.49
N LEU A 161 2.97 12.32 2.59
CA LEU A 161 3.50 11.46 1.54
C LEU A 161 2.51 10.32 1.29
N LEU A 162 2.23 10.04 0.03
CA LEU A 162 1.27 9.05 -0.39
C LEU A 162 1.82 8.22 -1.55
N PRO A 163 1.84 6.89 -1.48
CA PRO A 163 2.16 6.08 -2.65
C PRO A 163 1.13 6.30 -3.77
N SER A 164 1.56 6.17 -5.02
CA SER A 164 0.65 6.38 -6.15
C SER A 164 -0.34 5.23 -6.41
N GLY A 165 -0.25 4.13 -5.65
CA GLY A 165 -0.95 2.87 -5.91
C GLY A 165 -0.26 2.09 -7.03
N GLY A 166 -0.77 0.90 -7.38
CA GLY A 166 -0.23 0.09 -8.48
C GLY A 166 1.19 -0.42 -8.22
N SER A 167 2.05 -0.49 -9.24
CA SER A 167 3.37 -1.13 -9.08
C SER A 167 4.48 -0.15 -8.74
N GLY A 168 5.38 -0.58 -7.85
CA GLY A 168 6.77 -0.13 -7.83
C GLY A 168 7.65 -0.99 -8.72
N VAL A 169 8.96 -0.72 -8.74
CA VAL A 169 9.94 -1.42 -9.59
C VAL A 169 11.12 -1.89 -8.74
N LEU A 170 11.62 -3.08 -9.06
CA LEU A 170 12.96 -3.53 -8.67
C LEU A 170 13.87 -3.28 -9.88
N MET A 171 14.82 -2.36 -9.74
CA MET A 171 15.79 -2.02 -10.77
C MET A 171 16.83 -3.12 -10.97
N GLU A 172 17.51 -3.09 -12.11
CA GLU A 172 18.56 -4.07 -12.45
C GLU A 172 19.69 -4.11 -11.41
N ASP A 173 20.06 -2.96 -10.84
CA ASP A 173 21.06 -2.82 -9.78
C ASP A 173 20.58 -3.34 -8.40
N GLY A 174 19.32 -3.76 -8.30
CA GLY A 174 18.67 -4.26 -7.09
C GLY A 174 17.98 -3.20 -6.24
N THR A 175 17.93 -1.94 -6.69
CA THR A 175 17.23 -0.84 -6.02
C THR A 175 15.72 -1.02 -6.10
N LEU A 176 15.04 -0.89 -4.96
CA LEU A 176 13.58 -0.85 -4.88
C LEU A 176 13.11 0.60 -5.06
N VAL A 177 12.14 0.83 -5.94
CA VAL A 177 11.61 2.16 -6.24
C VAL A 177 10.09 2.17 -6.19
N PHE A 178 9.51 3.12 -5.46
CA PHE A 178 8.08 3.36 -5.44
C PHE A 178 7.73 4.78 -5.88
N PRO A 179 6.72 4.95 -6.75
CA PRO A 179 6.20 6.27 -7.10
C PRO A 179 5.39 6.84 -5.92
N LEU A 180 5.68 8.10 -5.57
CA LEU A 180 5.02 8.84 -4.50
C LEU A 180 4.42 10.16 -5.02
N MET A 181 3.37 10.58 -4.33
CA MET A 181 2.87 11.95 -4.32
C MET A 181 3.22 12.60 -2.99
N ALA A 182 3.66 13.85 -3.02
CA ALA A 182 3.90 14.66 -1.83
C ALA A 182 3.06 15.93 -1.87
N GLY A 183 2.34 16.21 -0.78
CA GLY A 183 1.54 17.42 -0.64
C GLY A 183 2.23 18.47 0.21
N ASP A 184 2.21 19.74 -0.22
CA ASP A 184 2.75 20.87 0.57
C ASP A 184 1.67 21.61 1.39
N LYS A 185 2.05 22.70 2.05
CA LYS A 185 1.13 23.52 2.86
C LYS A 185 0.14 24.35 2.06
N SER A 186 0.43 24.57 0.77
CA SER A 186 -0.38 25.32 -0.19
C SER A 186 -1.28 24.40 -1.00
N GLU A 187 -1.38 23.12 -0.61
CA GLU A 187 -2.21 22.09 -1.25
C GLU A 187 -1.72 21.69 -2.66
N ASN A 188 -0.49 22.09 -3.03
CA ASN A 188 0.12 21.59 -4.26
C ASN A 188 0.57 20.14 -4.05
N ILE A 189 0.45 19.34 -5.10
CA ILE A 189 0.91 17.94 -5.10
C ILE A 189 2.03 17.77 -6.12
N TYR A 190 3.10 17.11 -5.72
CA TYR A 190 4.26 16.83 -6.55
C TYR A 190 4.44 15.32 -6.70
N SER A 191 4.85 14.89 -7.89
CA SER A 191 5.30 13.53 -8.16
C SER A 191 6.78 13.40 -7.82
N MET A 192 7.14 12.30 -7.15
CA MET A 192 8.51 11.93 -6.82
C MET A 192 8.62 10.41 -6.64
N ILE A 193 9.81 9.94 -6.26
CA ILE A 193 10.02 8.53 -5.91
C ILE A 193 10.65 8.39 -4.53
N ILE A 194 10.45 7.22 -3.93
CA ILE A 194 11.20 6.77 -2.76
C ILE A 194 11.97 5.51 -3.14
N CYS A 195 13.25 5.48 -2.79
CA CYS A 195 14.18 4.43 -3.21
C CYS A 195 14.82 3.75 -1.99
N SER A 196 15.13 2.47 -2.14
CA SER A 196 15.96 1.72 -1.21
C SER A 196 16.99 0.88 -1.96
N THR A 197 18.26 1.15 -1.71
CA THR A 197 19.41 0.45 -2.32
C THR A 197 19.92 -0.70 -1.46
N ASP A 198 19.33 -0.92 -0.28
CA ASP A 198 19.83 -1.82 0.77
C ASP A 198 18.76 -2.83 1.24
N ASN A 199 17.99 -3.34 0.27
CA ASN A 199 16.97 -4.36 0.45
C ASN A 199 15.80 -3.92 1.35
N GLY A 200 15.40 -2.65 1.28
CA GLY A 200 14.29 -2.12 2.06
C GLY A 200 14.64 -1.74 3.49
N SER A 201 15.93 -1.73 3.86
CA SER A 201 16.38 -1.40 5.21
C SER A 201 16.30 0.10 5.46
N ASN A 202 16.82 0.89 4.53
CA ASN A 202 16.77 2.35 4.51
C ASN A 202 16.07 2.86 3.24
N TRP A 203 15.33 3.94 3.38
CA TRP A 203 14.56 4.56 2.31
C TRP A 203 14.84 6.06 2.24
N ALA A 204 15.03 6.57 1.03
CA ALA A 204 15.27 7.98 0.76
C ALA A 204 14.32 8.51 -0.32
N LEU A 205 13.85 9.76 -0.16
CA LEU A 205 13.14 10.48 -1.22
C LEU A 205 14.15 10.88 -2.31
N SER A 206 13.72 10.90 -3.57
CA SER A 206 14.51 11.47 -4.66
C SER A 206 14.86 12.93 -4.41
N GLU A 207 15.98 13.37 -4.97
CA GLU A 207 16.37 14.78 -4.94
C GLU A 207 15.40 15.64 -5.74
N GLY A 208 15.11 15.20 -6.98
CA GLY A 208 14.18 15.83 -7.90
C GLY A 208 12.72 15.46 -7.63
N MET A 209 11.84 16.32 -8.14
CA MET A 209 10.38 16.17 -8.16
C MET A 209 9.81 16.85 -9.41
N SER A 210 8.56 16.56 -9.74
CA SER A 210 7.85 17.21 -10.84
C SER A 210 7.50 18.68 -10.56
N SER A 211 6.90 19.36 -11.53
CA SER A 211 6.10 20.55 -11.26
C SER A 211 4.89 20.21 -10.37
N ALA A 212 4.31 21.24 -9.76
CA ALA A 212 3.04 21.11 -9.05
C ALA A 212 1.94 20.52 -9.96
N ASP A 213 0.98 19.83 -9.34
CA ASP A 213 -0.21 19.23 -9.93
C ASP A 213 0.05 18.06 -10.90
N CYS A 214 1.27 17.51 -10.91
CA CYS A 214 1.52 16.19 -11.51
C CYS A 214 1.11 15.10 -10.52
N LEU A 215 -0.02 14.46 -10.81
CA LEU A 215 -0.64 13.46 -9.94
C LEU A 215 -0.47 12.04 -10.47
N ASN A 216 -0.57 11.07 -9.57
CA ASN A 216 -0.62 9.64 -9.86
C ASN A 216 0.56 9.09 -10.71
N PRO A 217 1.82 9.36 -10.33
CA PRO A 217 2.98 8.94 -11.10
C PRO A 217 3.08 7.40 -11.22
N ARG A 218 3.62 6.96 -12.36
CA ARG A 218 4.02 5.58 -12.61
C ARG A 218 5.50 5.56 -12.93
N VAL A 219 6.20 4.53 -12.47
CA VAL A 219 7.65 4.39 -12.69
C VAL A 219 7.92 3.10 -13.45
N THR A 220 8.85 3.18 -14.39
CA THR A 220 9.44 2.05 -15.10
C THR A 220 10.92 2.34 -15.28
N GLU A 221 11.73 1.29 -15.30
CA GLU A 221 13.12 1.37 -15.78
C GLU A 221 13.12 1.13 -17.29
N TRP A 222 13.84 1.96 -18.05
CA TRP A 222 13.96 1.82 -19.50
C TRP A 222 15.31 2.35 -19.99
N GLU A 223 16.18 1.45 -20.44
CA GLU A 223 17.54 1.76 -20.93
C GLU A 223 18.36 2.60 -19.91
N ASP A 224 19.59 2.99 -20.24
CA ASP A 224 20.41 3.86 -19.37
C ASP A 224 19.91 5.32 -19.30
N HIS A 225 18.63 5.57 -19.62
CA HIS A 225 18.06 6.91 -19.76
C HIS A 225 16.75 7.08 -18.99
N PHE A 226 16.86 7.75 -17.85
CA PHE A 226 15.73 8.29 -17.09
C PHE A 226 14.95 9.31 -17.95
N SER A 227 13.69 9.00 -18.26
CA SER A 227 12.68 9.96 -18.73
C SER A 227 11.68 10.29 -17.64
#